data_AF-A0AAU3C0H5-F1
#
_entry.id   AF-A0AAU3C0H5-F1
#
_cell.length_a   1.000
_cell.length_b   1.000
_cell.length_c   1.000
_cell.angle_alpha   90.00
_cell.angle_beta   90.00
_cell.angle_gamma   90.00
#
_symmetry.space_group_name_H-M   'P 1'
#
loop_
_entity.id
_entity.type
_entity.pdbx_description
1 polymer ?
#
loop_
_entity_poly.entity_id
_entity_poly.type
_entity_poly.pdbx_seq_one_letter_code
_entity_poly.pdbx_strand_id
1 'polypeptide(L)'
;MKRAVVAVVGVVAGCLLLGGCGPEIRPLAAVRLDTEGAPRAVLRPCGDDLIRGLSLVGAPAGTDSGRNRSGWKVPGKRHGTGAEFPLFSPPSAWRARASGQQRLVPDYTYRLGFGKAEFNYEYTGTVTFRAADLAALKPGQVWADGRAMSLGEFERLAEDSC
;
A
#
# COMPACT_ATOMS: atom_id res chain seq x y z
N MET A 1 5.27 -69.01 -14.14
CA MET A 1 5.71 -68.20 -15.30
C MET A 1 4.59 -67.27 -15.74
N LYS A 2 4.89 -65.97 -15.81
CA LYS A 2 4.25 -64.85 -16.54
C LYS A 2 4.02 -63.64 -15.62
N ARG A 3 5.03 -62.77 -15.62
CA ARG A 3 4.99 -61.39 -15.11
C ARG A 3 4.21 -60.56 -16.14
N ALA A 4 3.19 -59.83 -15.71
CA ALA A 4 2.54 -58.81 -16.54
C ALA A 4 2.62 -57.48 -15.78
N VAL A 5 3.54 -56.64 -16.23
CA VAL A 5 3.69 -55.24 -15.83
C VAL A 5 2.67 -54.45 -16.66
N VAL A 6 1.77 -53.72 -16.01
CA VAL A 6 0.90 -52.74 -16.69
C VAL A 6 1.26 -51.36 -16.17
N ALA A 7 1.70 -50.53 -17.11
CA ALA A 7 2.23 -49.20 -16.92
C ALA A 7 1.15 -48.22 -16.44
N VAL A 8 1.49 -47.43 -15.41
CA VAL A 8 0.70 -46.28 -14.96
C VAL A 8 1.07 -45.10 -15.85
N VAL A 9 0.19 -44.72 -16.77
CA VAL A 9 0.29 -43.46 -17.52
C VAL A 9 -0.32 -42.37 -16.64
N GLY A 10 0.55 -41.63 -15.95
CA GLY A 10 0.16 -40.46 -15.16
C GLY A 10 -0.09 -39.26 -16.09
N VAL A 11 -1.36 -38.89 -16.24
CA VAL A 11 -1.75 -37.59 -16.83
C VAL A 11 -1.43 -36.52 -15.79
N VAL A 12 -0.31 -35.83 -15.96
CA VAL A 12 0.00 -34.60 -15.22
C VAL A 12 -0.92 -33.51 -15.76
N ALA A 13 -2.09 -33.36 -15.15
CA ALA A 13 -2.96 -32.23 -15.36
C ALA A 13 -2.25 -30.98 -14.81
N GLY A 14 -1.63 -30.22 -15.70
CA GLY A 14 -1.02 -28.94 -15.36
C GLY A 14 -2.08 -27.98 -14.86
N CYS A 15 -2.06 -27.68 -13.57
CA CYS A 15 -2.75 -26.52 -13.02
C CYS A 15 -2.13 -25.25 -13.61
N LEU A 16 -2.71 -24.76 -14.71
CA LEU A 16 -2.52 -23.40 -15.19
C LEU A 16 -3.08 -22.47 -14.10
N LEU A 17 -2.18 -22.04 -13.20
CA LEU A 17 -2.45 -20.94 -12.28
C LEU A 17 -2.68 -19.69 -13.13
N LEU A 18 -3.95 -19.33 -13.29
CA LEU A 18 -4.39 -18.07 -13.86
C LEU A 18 -3.85 -16.94 -12.98
N GLY A 19 -2.64 -16.46 -13.29
CA GLY A 19 -2.06 -15.26 -12.69
C GLY A 19 -2.99 -14.10 -12.98
N GLY A 20 -3.66 -13.60 -11.94
CA GLY A 20 -4.63 -12.51 -12.07
C GLY A 20 -3.95 -11.27 -12.62
N CYS A 21 -4.54 -10.70 -13.68
CA CYS A 21 -4.17 -9.41 -14.28
C CYS A 21 -4.49 -8.23 -13.34
N GLY A 22 -3.85 -8.19 -12.18
CA GLY A 22 -3.86 -7.03 -11.28
C GLY A 22 -2.55 -6.26 -11.36
N PRO A 23 -2.54 -4.95 -11.01
CA PRO A 23 -1.30 -4.21 -10.83
C PRO A 23 -0.39 -4.90 -9.84
N GLU A 24 0.91 -4.90 -10.11
CA GLU A 24 1.89 -5.36 -9.14
C GLU A 24 1.85 -4.46 -7.89
N ILE A 25 1.74 -5.07 -6.72
CA ILE A 25 1.78 -4.34 -5.45
C ILE A 25 3.24 -4.15 -5.07
N ARG A 26 3.65 -2.90 -4.90
CA ARG A 26 5.03 -2.52 -4.59
C ARG A 26 5.12 -1.72 -3.29
N PRO A 27 6.19 -1.87 -2.50
CA PRO A 27 6.41 -1.16 -1.23
C PRO A 27 6.82 0.31 -1.45
N LEU A 28 5.97 1.09 -2.12
CA LEU A 28 6.23 2.48 -2.52
C LEU A 28 5.49 3.51 -1.63
N ALA A 29 4.85 3.04 -0.57
CA ALA A 29 4.17 3.86 0.41
C ALA A 29 4.57 3.42 1.82
N ALA A 30 4.77 4.39 2.71
CA ALA A 30 5.04 4.16 4.12
C ALA A 30 4.33 5.18 4.99
N VAL A 31 4.24 4.88 6.28
CA VAL A 31 3.73 5.80 7.31
C VAL A 31 4.72 5.84 8.46
N ARG A 32 4.94 7.02 9.04
CA ARG A 32 5.84 7.21 10.19
C ARG A 32 5.25 8.18 11.18
N LEU A 33 5.86 8.28 12.36
CA LEU A 33 5.64 9.39 13.28
C LEU A 33 6.79 10.40 13.12
N ASP A 34 6.45 11.68 13.11
CA ASP A 34 7.46 12.74 13.26
C ASP A 34 7.93 12.86 14.73
N THR A 35 8.80 13.84 14.98
CA THR A 35 9.36 14.08 16.32
C THR A 35 8.33 14.51 17.35
N GLU A 36 7.16 14.97 16.92
CA GLU A 36 6.04 15.38 17.78
C GLU A 36 5.02 14.24 17.96
N GLY A 37 5.27 13.07 17.34
CA GLY A 37 4.35 11.94 17.36
C GLY A 37 3.17 12.10 16.40
N ALA A 38 3.20 13.05 15.47
CA ALA A 38 2.16 13.20 14.47
C ALA A 38 2.40 12.26 13.27
N PRO A 39 1.35 11.58 12.76
CA PRO A 39 1.51 10.64 11.67
C PRO A 39 1.77 11.34 10.34
N ARG A 40 2.76 10.85 9.60
CA ARG A 40 3.21 11.34 8.30
C ARG A 40 3.09 10.22 7.26
N ALA A 41 2.60 10.55 6.08
CA ALA A 41 2.64 9.69 4.90
C ALA A 41 3.93 9.93 4.13
N VAL A 42 4.54 8.87 3.61
CA VAL A 42 5.73 8.93 2.75
C VAL A 42 5.42 8.18 1.45
N LEU A 43 5.59 8.84 0.31
CA LEU A 43 5.38 8.25 -1.02
C LEU A 43 6.69 8.23 -1.80
N ARG A 44 6.92 7.12 -2.53
CA ARG A 44 8.08 6.91 -3.41
C ARG A 44 7.63 6.29 -4.74
N PRO A 45 6.81 6.97 -5.58
CA PRO A 45 6.55 6.48 -6.93
C PRO A 45 7.86 6.36 -7.73
N CYS A 46 7.85 5.50 -8.74
CA CYS A 46 9.02 5.24 -9.56
C CYS A 46 9.35 6.43 -10.47
N GLY A 47 10.58 6.92 -10.39
CA GLY A 47 11.05 8.09 -11.14
C GLY A 47 10.10 9.28 -11.04
N ASP A 48 9.76 9.85 -12.19
CA ASP A 48 8.85 11.00 -12.32
C ASP A 48 7.41 10.61 -12.67
N ASP A 49 7.05 9.35 -12.46
CA ASP A 49 5.73 8.83 -12.79
C ASP A 49 4.61 9.66 -12.17
N LEU A 50 3.62 9.97 -13.00
CA LEU A 50 2.35 10.46 -12.49
C LEU A 50 1.64 9.35 -11.73
N ILE A 51 1.01 9.71 -10.62
CA ILE A 51 0.18 8.82 -9.82
C ILE A 51 -1.30 9.22 -9.89
N ARG A 52 -2.17 8.24 -9.68
CA ARG A 52 -3.63 8.43 -9.55
C ARG A 52 -4.20 7.49 -8.51
N GLY A 53 -5.46 7.71 -8.14
CA GLY A 53 -6.12 6.90 -7.11
C GLY A 53 -5.57 7.09 -5.69
N LEU A 54 -4.70 8.09 -5.47
CA LEU A 54 -4.13 8.37 -4.14
C LEU A 54 -5.24 8.58 -3.12
N SER A 55 -5.24 7.76 -2.07
CA SER A 55 -6.24 7.80 -1.02
C SER A 55 -5.71 7.25 0.29
N LEU A 56 -6.33 7.70 1.38
CA LEU A 56 -6.28 7.09 2.69
C LEU A 56 -7.68 6.59 3.02
N VAL A 57 -7.82 5.31 3.28
CA VAL A 57 -9.09 4.68 3.67
C VAL A 57 -8.93 4.06 5.04
N GLY A 58 -9.75 4.50 5.99
CA GLY A 58 -9.83 3.95 7.33
C GLY A 58 -11.22 3.42 7.63
N ALA A 59 -11.31 2.19 8.14
CA ALA A 59 -12.56 1.56 8.54
C ALA A 59 -12.31 0.59 9.70
N PRO A 60 -13.34 0.25 10.50
CA PRO A 60 -13.23 -0.81 11.50
C PRO A 60 -12.72 -2.11 10.87
N ALA A 61 -11.83 -2.81 11.55
CA ALA A 61 -11.33 -4.11 11.09
C ALA A 61 -12.49 -5.10 10.81
N GLY A 62 -12.36 -5.93 9.78
CA GLY A 62 -13.35 -6.94 9.41
C GLY A 62 -14.63 -6.40 8.75
N THR A 63 -14.66 -5.12 8.35
CA THR A 63 -15.81 -4.55 7.63
C THR A 63 -15.57 -4.51 6.13
N ASP A 64 -16.27 -5.36 5.37
CA ASP A 64 -16.18 -5.40 3.90
C ASP A 64 -16.97 -4.29 3.20
N SER A 65 -17.54 -3.35 3.97
CA SER A 65 -18.49 -2.35 3.46
C SER A 65 -17.92 -1.38 2.42
N GLY A 66 -16.61 -1.43 2.14
CA GLY A 66 -15.88 -0.56 1.19
C GLY A 66 -15.94 0.93 1.53
N ARG A 67 -16.65 1.30 2.59
CA ARG A 67 -16.97 2.68 2.96
C ARG A 67 -15.82 3.25 3.78
N ASN A 68 -15.21 4.31 3.27
CA ASN A 68 -14.24 5.08 4.03
C ASN A 68 -14.92 5.79 5.21
N ARG A 69 -14.55 5.41 6.43
CA ARG A 69 -15.05 6.01 7.69
C ARG A 69 -14.06 7.01 8.30
N SER A 70 -12.81 7.02 7.85
CA SER A 70 -11.80 8.02 8.21
C SER A 70 -10.67 8.07 7.17
N GLY A 71 -10.55 9.16 6.44
CA GLY A 71 -9.46 9.39 5.50
C GLY A 71 -9.88 10.29 4.36
N TRP A 72 -9.27 10.15 3.20
CA TRP A 72 -9.47 11.09 2.10
C TRP A 72 -9.16 10.45 0.75
N LYS A 73 -9.59 11.09 -0.33
CA LYS A 73 -9.21 10.71 -1.70
C LYS A 73 -8.86 11.93 -2.52
N VAL A 74 -7.88 11.77 -3.40
CA VAL A 74 -7.42 12.86 -4.27
C VAL A 74 -7.79 12.54 -5.74
N PRO A 75 -8.59 13.40 -6.41
CA PRO A 75 -9.01 13.18 -7.80
C PRO A 75 -7.91 13.52 -8.83
N GLY A 76 -7.98 12.94 -10.03
CA GLY A 76 -7.12 13.29 -11.18
C GLY A 76 -5.81 12.51 -11.27
N LYS A 77 -4.79 13.08 -11.94
CA LYS A 77 -3.39 12.62 -11.93
C LYS A 77 -2.50 13.68 -11.27
N ARG A 78 -1.34 13.32 -10.73
CA ARG A 78 -0.37 14.27 -10.16
C ARG A 78 1.02 13.64 -10.03
N HIS A 79 2.04 14.47 -9.84
CA HIS A 79 3.33 13.97 -9.35
C HIS A 79 3.23 13.65 -7.86
N GLY A 80 3.81 12.53 -7.45
CA GLY A 80 3.90 12.09 -6.06
C GLY A 80 5.33 11.87 -5.56
N THR A 81 6.33 12.08 -6.41
CA THR A 81 7.74 11.78 -6.14
C THR A 81 8.24 12.57 -4.93
N GLY A 82 8.89 11.87 -4.01
CA GLY A 82 9.48 12.45 -2.81
C GLY A 82 8.50 13.04 -1.79
N ALA A 83 7.18 12.84 -1.94
CA ALA A 83 6.21 13.49 -1.08
C ALA A 83 6.20 12.89 0.34
N GLU A 84 6.49 13.73 1.34
CA GLU A 84 6.19 13.48 2.75
C GLU A 84 5.25 14.57 3.29
N PHE A 85 4.14 14.18 3.90
CA PHE A 85 3.11 15.12 4.36
C PHE A 85 2.33 14.56 5.56
N PRO A 86 1.64 15.41 6.36
CA PRO A 86 0.79 14.94 7.45
C PRO A 86 -0.28 13.97 6.93
N LEU A 87 -0.41 12.80 7.55
CA LEU A 87 -1.22 11.68 7.06
C LEU A 87 -2.68 12.08 6.75
N PHE A 88 -3.26 12.95 7.58
CA PHE A 88 -4.65 13.43 7.44
C PHE A 88 -4.76 14.84 6.85
N SER A 89 -3.65 15.42 6.36
CA SER A 89 -3.66 16.73 5.71
C SER A 89 -2.73 16.72 4.49
N PRO A 90 -3.16 16.12 3.37
CA PRO A 90 -2.43 16.17 2.11
C PRO A 90 -2.21 17.62 1.63
N PRO A 91 -1.18 17.87 0.80
CA PRO A 91 -0.97 19.18 0.19
C PRO A 91 -2.25 19.76 -0.40
N SER A 92 -2.54 21.02 -0.10
CA SER A 92 -3.78 21.71 -0.51
C SER A 92 -3.97 21.72 -2.03
N ALA A 93 -2.88 21.84 -2.78
CA ALA A 93 -2.86 21.79 -4.25
C ALA A 93 -3.45 20.49 -4.82
N TRP A 94 -3.42 19.40 -4.06
CA TRP A 94 -4.00 18.12 -4.47
C TRP A 94 -5.54 18.12 -4.39
N ARG A 95 -6.15 19.04 -3.62
CA ARG A 95 -7.62 19.14 -3.45
C ARG A 95 -8.22 17.82 -2.96
N ALA A 96 -7.63 17.27 -1.90
CA ALA A 96 -8.11 16.06 -1.25
C ALA A 96 -9.55 16.23 -0.73
N ARG A 97 -10.39 15.23 -0.97
CA ARG A 97 -11.76 15.17 -0.44
C ARG A 97 -11.75 14.31 0.82
N ALA A 98 -11.91 14.95 1.97
CA ALA A 98 -11.97 14.29 3.27
C ALA A 98 -13.25 13.45 3.44
N SER A 99 -13.19 12.48 4.35
CA SER A 99 -14.29 11.59 4.71
C SER A 99 -14.13 11.13 6.16
N GLY A 100 -15.13 11.40 7.00
CA GLY A 100 -15.12 10.99 8.40
C GLY A 100 -14.08 11.74 9.26
N GLN A 101 -13.56 11.08 10.31
CA GLN A 101 -12.95 11.75 11.47
C GLN A 101 -11.57 12.41 11.25
N GLN A 102 -10.87 12.14 10.14
CA GLN A 102 -9.54 12.71 9.84
C GLN A 102 -8.49 12.54 10.96
N ARG A 103 -8.53 11.41 11.66
CA ARG A 103 -7.57 11.05 12.70
C ARG A 103 -7.43 9.53 12.82
N LEU A 104 -6.38 9.08 13.52
CA LEU A 104 -6.22 7.68 13.90
C LEU A 104 -7.32 7.28 14.90
N VAL A 105 -7.95 6.15 14.64
CA VAL A 105 -8.95 5.52 15.49
C VAL A 105 -8.41 4.13 15.88
N PRO A 106 -8.34 3.77 17.18
CA PRO A 106 -7.66 2.56 17.66
C PRO A 106 -8.08 1.24 17.00
N ASP A 107 -9.37 1.10 16.65
CA ASP A 107 -9.92 -0.14 16.06
C ASP A 107 -10.00 -0.13 14.53
N TYR A 108 -9.46 0.91 13.90
CA TYR A 108 -9.49 1.04 12.45
C TYR A 108 -8.24 0.44 11.82
N THR A 109 -8.45 -0.24 10.69
CA THR A 109 -7.37 -0.55 9.75
C THR A 109 -7.36 0.52 8.67
N TYR A 110 -6.19 1.09 8.43
CA TYR A 110 -5.97 2.10 7.42
C TYR A 110 -5.21 1.52 6.24
N ARG A 111 -5.55 1.99 5.04
CA ARG A 111 -4.82 1.72 3.81
C ARG A 111 -4.53 3.04 3.11
N LEU A 112 -3.24 3.34 2.97
CA LEU A 112 -2.73 4.42 2.14
C LEU A 112 -2.23 3.80 0.83
N GLY A 113 -2.63 4.35 -0.31
CA GLY A 113 -2.07 3.87 -1.57
C GLY A 113 -2.41 4.70 -2.79
N PHE A 114 -1.69 4.43 -3.88
CA PHE A 114 -1.79 5.07 -5.19
C PHE A 114 -1.39 4.08 -6.29
N GLY A 115 -1.78 4.34 -7.53
CA GLY A 115 -1.30 3.59 -8.70
C GLY A 115 -0.60 4.49 -9.72
N LYS A 116 0.29 3.92 -10.53
CA LYS A 116 0.88 4.60 -11.70
C LYS A 116 -0.23 5.08 -12.63
N ALA A 117 -0.14 6.31 -13.14
CA ALA A 117 -1.23 6.97 -13.87
C ALA A 117 -1.36 6.56 -15.34
N GLU A 118 -1.15 5.28 -15.62
CA GLU A 118 -1.35 4.62 -16.91
C GLU A 118 -2.63 3.74 -16.90
N PHE A 119 -2.94 3.12 -18.03
CA PHE A 119 -4.07 2.19 -18.14
C PHE A 119 -3.80 0.96 -17.27
N ASN A 120 -4.81 0.51 -16.51
CA ASN A 120 -4.78 -0.60 -15.53
C ASN A 120 -3.81 -0.50 -14.33
N TYR A 121 -3.04 0.58 -14.21
CA TYR A 121 -1.96 0.72 -13.22
C TYR A 121 -0.90 -0.36 -13.44
N GLU A 122 0.29 0.01 -13.89
CA GLU A 122 1.40 -0.96 -14.00
C GLU A 122 1.80 -1.47 -12.61
N TYR A 123 1.85 -0.55 -11.64
CA TYR A 123 2.04 -0.86 -10.24
C TYR A 123 1.10 -0.06 -9.33
N THR A 124 0.93 -0.57 -8.12
CA THR A 124 0.28 0.11 -6.99
C THR A 124 1.22 0.19 -5.81
N GLY A 125 1.48 1.40 -5.33
CA GLY A 125 2.12 1.63 -4.04
C GLY A 125 1.08 1.59 -2.93
N THR A 126 1.20 0.69 -1.96
CA THR A 126 0.23 0.60 -0.85
C THR A 126 0.90 0.23 0.46
N VAL A 127 0.32 0.72 1.56
CA VAL A 127 0.64 0.29 2.91
C VAL A 127 -0.63 0.17 3.74
N THR A 128 -0.72 -0.91 4.50
CA THR A 128 -1.80 -1.16 5.46
C THR A 128 -1.23 -1.10 6.87
N PHE A 129 -1.93 -0.42 7.77
CA PHE A 129 -1.47 -0.19 9.14
C PHE A 129 -2.62 0.07 10.10
N ARG A 130 -2.33 -0.07 11.39
CA ARG A 130 -3.18 0.28 12.53
C ARG A 130 -2.50 1.34 13.38
N ALA A 131 -3.26 1.97 14.28
CA ALA A 131 -2.68 2.91 15.24
C ALA A 131 -1.60 2.25 16.12
N ALA A 132 -1.80 0.99 16.51
CA ALA A 132 -0.84 0.22 17.30
C ALA A 132 0.50 0.00 16.57
N ASP A 133 0.48 -0.21 15.26
CA ASP A 133 1.69 -0.40 14.45
C ASP A 133 2.56 0.87 14.48
N LEU A 134 1.93 2.04 14.39
CA LEU A 134 2.63 3.33 14.48
C LEU A 134 3.14 3.62 15.89
N ALA A 135 2.37 3.28 16.92
CA ALA A 135 2.78 3.45 18.31
C ALA A 135 3.97 2.57 18.70
N ALA A 136 4.18 1.45 18.00
CA ALA A 136 5.33 0.57 18.20
C ALA A 136 6.60 1.03 17.47
N LEU A 137 6.53 2.06 16.62
CA LEU A 137 7.70 2.57 15.89
C LEU A 137 8.69 3.24 16.84
N LYS A 138 9.96 2.89 16.70
CA LYS A 138 11.06 3.64 17.30
C LYS A 138 11.30 4.93 16.52
N PRO A 139 11.92 5.95 17.14
CA PRO A 139 12.34 7.16 16.44
C PRO A 139 13.14 6.83 15.17
N GLY A 140 12.78 7.47 14.06
CA GLY A 140 13.42 7.25 12.74
C GLY A 140 12.93 6.00 11.97
N GLN A 141 12.03 5.21 12.55
CA GLN A 141 11.40 4.11 11.83
C GLN A 141 10.18 4.55 11.03
N VAL A 142 9.87 3.74 10.02
CA VAL A 142 8.66 3.79 9.22
C VAL A 142 7.97 2.43 9.27
N TRP A 143 6.65 2.44 9.11
CA TRP A 143 5.86 1.25 8.82
C TRP A 143 5.63 1.16 7.32
N ALA A 144 6.14 0.09 6.71
CA ALA A 144 6.00 -0.20 5.28
C ALA A 144 6.03 -1.72 5.11
N ASP A 145 5.43 -2.24 4.05
CA ASP A 145 5.50 -3.68 3.74
C ASP A 145 5.14 -4.60 4.93
N GLY A 146 4.17 -4.17 5.74
CA GLY A 146 3.69 -4.91 6.91
C GLY A 146 4.69 -5.02 8.08
N ARG A 147 5.77 -4.22 8.09
CA ARG A 147 6.77 -4.24 9.16
C ARG A 147 7.35 -2.86 9.47
N ALA A 148 7.92 -2.74 10.67
CA ALA A 148 8.73 -1.59 11.03
C ALA A 148 10.14 -1.74 10.41
N MET A 149 10.65 -0.67 9.81
CA MET A 149 12.00 -0.59 9.24
C MET A 149 12.57 0.82 9.36
N SER A 150 13.87 0.99 9.13
CA SER A 150 14.45 2.33 9.05
C SER A 150 13.98 3.08 7.80
N LEU A 151 13.98 4.42 7.82
CA LEU A 151 13.66 5.20 6.62
C LEU A 151 14.56 4.83 5.43
N GLY A 152 15.87 4.70 5.64
CA GLY A 152 16.81 4.34 4.56
C GLY A 152 16.62 2.91 4.04
N GLU A 153 16.12 1.98 4.87
CA GLU A 153 15.74 0.64 4.39
C GLU A 153 14.50 0.69 3.50
N PHE A 154 13.50 1.49 3.87
CA PHE A 154 12.33 1.73 3.01
C PHE A 154 12.73 2.40 1.69
N GLU A 155 13.64 3.38 1.72
CA GLU A 155 14.08 4.07 0.51
C GLU A 155 14.77 3.11 -0.46
N ARG A 156 15.68 2.25 0.02
CA ARG A 156 16.29 1.20 -0.81
C ARG A 156 15.25 0.22 -1.33
N LEU A 157 14.33 -0.25 -0.48
CA LEU A 157 13.28 -1.18 -0.87
C LEU A 157 12.38 -0.60 -1.97
N ALA A 158 12.06 0.70 -1.88
CA ALA A 158 11.27 1.39 -2.89
C ALA A 158 12.03 1.54 -4.21
N GLU A 159 13.32 1.88 -4.16
CA GLU A 159 14.20 1.97 -5.33
C GLU A 159 14.36 0.63 -6.05
N ASP A 160 14.64 -0.44 -5.29
CA ASP A 160 14.79 -1.81 -5.81
C ASP A 160 13.50 -2.35 -6.46
N SER A 161 12.35 -1.74 -6.16
CA SER A 161 11.05 -2.16 -6.64
C SER A 161 10.62 -1.51 -7.96
N CYS A 162 11.41 -0.63 -8.60
CA CYS A 162 10.94 0.25 -9.67
C CYS A 162 11.13 -0.20 -11.14
#